data_AF-A0A9Q0EN32-F1
#
_entry.id   AF-A0A9Q0EN32-F1
#
_cell.length_a   1.000
_cell.length_b   1.000
_cell.length_c   1.000
_cell.angle_alpha   90.00
_cell.angle_beta   90.00
_cell.angle_gamma   90.00
#
_symmetry.space_group_name_H-M   'P 1'
#
loop_
_entity.id
_entity.type
_entity.pdbx_description
1 polymer ?
#
loop_
_entity_poly.entity_id
_entity_poly.type
_entity_poly.pdbx_seq_one_letter_code
_entity_poly.pdbx_strand_id
1 'polypeptide(L)'
;MGLVEWLKSQVVCSLLIGYVFLGSGLLVNLLQLCTLPVWWFNKQLARTINCRLAYCISSQGVALLDWWSGTKCTLYTDPKMFPLYGAENAIVVLNHNFEIDFVCGWSFCERFGVLGSSKVLVKKELAYVPVIGLMWYFLEIVFCKRKWEEDRIKVRQSLQNLRDYPENFWFLLFCEGTRFTPEKHRISMEVADKKGLPHLKHHLLPRTKGFWVTVQNLRGSVAAVYDATLNFRNNETPTLLGLLRGKKYHADLYVRRIPLESIPEGEAECAAWLHKLYQEKDGFQEQYIQTGRYPGPIVNIQRRPGPLLIWLCWWALVLYPLGVVLVSMLNSGSTVTILASVAICSAASYLFFRWMIGKTEISKSSGYGIKGEKNS
;
A
#
# COMPACT_ATOMS: atom_id res chain seq x y z
N MET A 1 12.33 11.60 -26.22
CA MET A 1 12.11 10.32 -25.52
C MET A 1 13.26 9.40 -25.88
N GLY A 2 14.04 8.95 -24.90
CA GLY A 2 15.17 8.05 -25.16
C GLY A 2 14.72 6.64 -25.54
N LEU A 3 15.62 5.83 -26.12
CA LEU A 3 15.33 4.43 -26.49
C LEU A 3 14.80 3.61 -25.30
N VAL A 4 15.39 3.79 -24.12
CA VAL A 4 14.96 3.09 -22.89
C VAL A 4 13.56 3.49 -22.47
N GLU A 5 13.22 4.78 -22.55
CA GLU A 5 11.87 5.27 -22.22
C GLU A 5 10.83 4.74 -23.20
N TRP A 6 11.17 4.74 -24.50
CA TRP A 6 10.32 4.14 -25.53
C TRP A 6 10.08 2.65 -25.28
N LEU A 7 11.13 1.88 -24.96
CA LEU A 7 11.01 0.46 -24.63
C LEU A 7 10.10 0.23 -23.43
N LYS A 8 10.29 0.98 -22.33
CA LYS A 8 9.46 0.86 -21.12
C LYS A 8 7.98 1.19 -21.37
N SER A 9 7.70 2.09 -22.32
CA SER A 9 6.34 2.46 -22.70
C SER A 9 5.58 1.37 -23.47
N GLN A 10 6.29 0.36 -24.00
CA GLN A 10 5.68 -0.70 -24.80
C GLN A 10 4.75 -1.57 -23.94
N VAL A 11 3.58 -1.90 -24.50
CA VAL A 11 2.57 -2.74 -23.83
C VAL A 11 3.15 -4.11 -23.49
N VAL A 12 4.02 -4.67 -24.33
CA VAL A 12 4.70 -5.96 -24.10
C VAL A 12 5.48 -5.96 -22.79
N CYS A 13 6.21 -4.89 -22.47
CA CYS A 13 6.92 -4.79 -21.19
C CYS A 13 5.96 -4.82 -20.00
N SER A 14 4.85 -4.09 -20.10
CA SER A 14 3.82 -4.12 -19.05
C SER A 14 3.25 -5.53 -18.88
N LEU A 15 2.91 -6.23 -19.97
CA LEU A 15 2.41 -7.60 -19.93
C LEU A 15 3.40 -8.58 -19.28
N LEU A 16 4.69 -8.49 -19.64
CA LEU A 16 5.74 -9.32 -19.04
C LEU A 16 5.89 -9.07 -17.54
N ILE A 17 5.86 -7.81 -17.09
CA ILE A 17 5.88 -7.46 -15.66
C ILE A 17 4.72 -8.16 -14.92
N GLY A 18 3.52 -8.19 -15.51
CA GLY A 18 2.36 -8.82 -14.88
C GLY A 18 2.41 -10.31 -14.89
N TYR A 19 2.91 -10.90 -15.98
CA TYR A 19 3.15 -12.33 -16.07
C TYR A 19 4.12 -12.77 -14.97
N VAL A 20 5.24 -12.07 -14.80
CA VAL A 20 6.21 -12.35 -13.73
C VAL A 20 5.57 -12.17 -12.36
N PHE A 21 4.84 -11.08 -12.12
CA PHE A 21 4.16 -10.83 -10.84
C PHE A 21 3.15 -11.93 -10.49
N LEU A 22 2.33 -12.33 -11.45
CA LEU A 22 1.35 -13.41 -11.28
C LEU A 22 2.02 -14.76 -11.07
N GLY A 23 2.95 -15.14 -11.95
CA GLY A 23 3.63 -16.43 -11.89
C GLY A 23 4.39 -16.61 -10.58
N SER A 24 5.24 -15.63 -10.23
CA SER A 24 5.96 -15.64 -8.95
C SER A 24 5.01 -15.58 -7.75
N GLY A 25 3.97 -14.75 -7.81
CA GLY A 25 3.00 -14.60 -6.74
C GLY A 25 2.21 -15.88 -6.46
N LEU A 26 1.83 -16.62 -7.50
CA LEU A 26 1.19 -17.92 -7.36
C LEU A 26 2.15 -18.96 -6.75
N LEU A 27 3.40 -19.00 -7.19
CA LEU A 27 4.41 -19.88 -6.61
C LEU A 27 4.65 -19.57 -5.12
N VAL A 28 4.78 -18.30 -4.75
CA VAL A 28 4.93 -17.89 -3.35
C VAL A 28 3.70 -18.26 -2.53
N ASN A 29 2.49 -18.04 -3.06
CA ASN A 29 1.26 -18.44 -2.41
C ASN A 29 1.18 -19.94 -2.14
N LEU A 30 1.67 -20.79 -3.06
CA LEU A 30 1.77 -22.23 -2.83
C LEU A 30 2.70 -22.53 -1.66
N LEU A 31 3.86 -21.85 -1.57
CA LEU A 31 4.75 -21.96 -0.42
C LEU A 31 4.10 -21.48 0.88
N GLN A 32 3.27 -20.44 0.83
CA GLN A 32 2.51 -19.97 2.00
C GLN A 32 1.51 -21.03 2.47
N LEU A 33 0.82 -21.73 1.57
CA LEU A 33 -0.05 -22.86 1.93
C LEU A 33 0.74 -23.97 2.65
N CYS A 34 1.99 -24.23 2.26
CA CYS A 34 2.87 -25.18 2.95
C CYS A 34 3.26 -24.74 4.37
N THR A 35 2.96 -23.51 4.79
CA THR A 35 3.18 -23.06 6.18
C THR A 35 2.03 -23.41 7.13
N LEU A 36 0.89 -23.88 6.62
CA LEU A 36 -0.26 -24.25 7.45
C LEU A 36 0.07 -25.35 8.48
N PRO A 37 0.81 -26.42 8.14
CA PRO A 37 1.25 -27.39 9.14
C PRO A 37 2.17 -26.76 10.20
N VAL A 38 3.08 -25.88 9.78
CA VAL A 38 4.01 -25.18 10.69
C VAL A 38 3.24 -24.33 11.70
N TRP A 39 2.12 -23.73 11.29
CA TRP A 39 1.28 -22.91 12.17
C TRP A 39 0.78 -23.68 13.40
N TRP A 40 0.42 -24.96 13.25
CA TRP A 40 -0.08 -25.78 14.36
C TRP A 40 1.00 -26.12 15.40
N PHE A 41 2.27 -26.27 14.97
CA PHE A 41 3.37 -26.59 15.87
C PHE A 41 4.09 -25.34 16.40
N ASN A 42 4.24 -24.32 15.55
CA ASN A 42 4.94 -23.08 15.88
C ASN A 42 4.37 -21.90 15.07
N LYS A 43 3.35 -21.26 15.64
CA LYS A 43 2.70 -20.05 15.13
C LYS A 43 3.70 -18.94 14.80
N GLN A 44 4.69 -18.71 15.67
CA GLN A 44 5.64 -17.60 15.50
C GLN A 44 6.60 -17.86 14.32
N LEU A 45 7.09 -19.09 14.19
CA LEU A 45 7.88 -19.49 13.03
C LEU A 45 7.08 -19.36 11.73
N ALA A 46 5.82 -19.82 11.72
CA ALA A 46 4.95 -19.67 10.56
C ALA A 46 4.75 -18.19 10.17
N ARG A 47 4.58 -17.29 11.14
CA ARG A 47 4.51 -15.83 10.90
C ARG A 47 5.80 -15.28 10.31
N THR A 48 6.95 -15.61 10.88
CA THR A 48 8.26 -15.16 10.37
C THR A 48 8.50 -15.64 8.94
N ILE A 49 8.21 -16.91 8.63
CA ILE A 49 8.31 -17.45 7.26
C ILE A 49 7.37 -16.69 6.32
N ASN A 50 6.12 -16.47 6.72
CA ASN A 50 5.15 -15.74 5.90
C ASN A 50 5.54 -14.28 5.67
N CYS A 51 6.23 -13.62 6.61
CA CYS A 51 6.81 -12.30 6.38
C CYS A 51 7.86 -12.32 5.26
N ARG A 52 8.73 -13.33 5.23
CA ARG A 52 9.75 -13.47 4.16
C ARG A 52 9.12 -13.84 2.82
N LEU A 53 8.08 -14.68 2.81
CA LEU A 53 7.33 -15.01 1.59
C LEU A 53 6.58 -13.79 1.05
N ALA A 54 5.88 -13.03 1.91
CA ALA A 54 5.20 -11.82 1.50
C ALA A 54 6.16 -10.72 1.01
N TYR A 55 7.38 -10.69 1.54
CA TYR A 55 8.45 -9.83 1.02
C TYR A 55 8.75 -10.13 -0.46
N CYS A 56 8.80 -11.40 -0.87
CA CYS A 56 9.04 -11.78 -2.27
C CYS A 56 7.97 -11.27 -3.25
N ILE A 57 6.73 -11.07 -2.78
CA ILE A 57 5.64 -10.52 -3.60
C ILE A 57 5.69 -8.98 -3.57
N SER A 58 5.66 -8.39 -2.37
CA SER A 58 5.58 -6.94 -2.19
C SER A 58 6.82 -6.19 -2.70
N SER A 59 8.01 -6.79 -2.62
CA SER A 59 9.25 -6.23 -3.15
C SER A 59 9.22 -6.02 -4.67
N GLN A 60 8.39 -6.76 -5.42
CA GLN A 60 8.23 -6.52 -6.86
C GLN A 60 7.56 -5.17 -7.15
N GLY A 61 6.62 -4.75 -6.30
CA GLY A 61 6.03 -3.41 -6.37
C GLY A 61 7.06 -2.31 -6.06
N VAL A 62 7.95 -2.57 -5.10
CA VAL A 62 9.08 -1.66 -4.80
C VAL A 62 10.09 -1.64 -5.94
N ALA A 63 10.39 -2.78 -6.57
CA ALA A 63 11.24 -2.86 -7.75
C ALA A 63 10.66 -2.06 -8.93
N LEU A 64 9.34 -2.16 -9.14
CA LEU A 64 8.61 -1.40 -10.13
C LEU A 64 8.73 0.11 -9.91
N LEU A 65 8.59 0.58 -8.66
CA LEU A 65 8.66 2.00 -8.31
C LEU A 65 10.11 2.54 -8.34
N ASP A 66 11.00 1.91 -7.60
CA ASP A 66 12.34 2.46 -7.34
C ASP A 66 13.27 2.25 -8.55
N TRP A 67 13.16 1.11 -9.24
CA TRP A 67 14.13 0.68 -10.24
C TRP A 67 13.59 0.76 -11.67
N TRP A 68 12.37 0.26 -11.91
CA TRP A 68 11.79 0.29 -13.26
C TRP A 68 11.34 1.70 -13.66
N SER A 69 10.50 2.37 -12.87
CA SER A 69 10.09 3.75 -13.17
C SER A 69 11.14 4.78 -12.76
N GLY A 70 12.07 4.40 -11.87
CA GLY A 70 13.10 5.29 -11.37
C GLY A 70 12.57 6.39 -10.46
N THR A 71 11.36 6.22 -9.92
CA THR A 71 10.70 7.18 -9.03
C THR A 71 11.57 7.46 -7.81
N LYS A 72 11.68 8.73 -7.43
CA LYS A 72 12.44 9.16 -6.26
C LYS A 72 11.50 9.42 -5.09
N CYS A 73 11.86 8.89 -3.93
CA CYS A 73 11.15 9.11 -2.67
C CYS A 73 12.05 9.91 -1.72
N THR A 74 11.62 11.11 -1.36
CA THR A 74 12.30 12.01 -0.40
C THR A 74 11.60 11.89 0.95
N LEU A 75 12.35 11.74 2.03
CA LEU A 75 11.81 11.80 3.39
C LEU A 75 12.15 13.14 4.05
N TYR A 76 11.14 13.80 4.58
CA TYR A 76 11.25 14.95 5.47
C TYR A 76 10.88 14.48 6.87
N THR A 77 11.81 14.59 7.82
CA THR A 77 11.59 14.14 9.19
C THR A 77 12.61 14.74 10.14
N ASP A 78 12.33 14.71 11.44
CA ASP A 78 13.34 15.01 12.46
C ASP A 78 14.42 13.90 12.46
N PRO A 79 15.70 14.20 12.21
CA PRO A 79 16.78 13.22 12.21
C PRO A 79 16.90 12.45 13.53
N LYS A 80 16.45 13.02 14.66
CA LYS A 80 16.43 12.33 15.96
C LYS A 80 15.45 11.16 15.99
N MET A 81 14.37 11.22 15.21
CA MET A 81 13.37 10.16 15.14
C MET A 81 13.76 9.06 14.16
N PHE A 82 14.63 9.35 13.21
CA PHE A 82 15.03 8.44 12.13
C PHE A 82 15.50 7.05 12.61
N PRO A 83 16.32 6.90 13.67
CA PRO A 83 16.77 5.59 14.14
C PRO A 83 15.65 4.70 14.70
N LEU A 84 14.51 5.29 15.09
CA LEU A 84 13.37 4.55 15.63
C LEU A 84 12.51 3.91 14.52
N TYR A 85 12.57 4.46 13.31
CA TYR A 85 11.80 3.96 12.18
C TYR A 85 12.25 2.54 11.79
N GLY A 86 11.32 1.58 11.90
CA GLY A 86 11.55 0.16 11.63
C GLY A 86 12.09 -0.63 12.81
N ALA A 87 12.60 0.06 13.85
CA ALA A 87 13.08 -0.54 15.09
C ALA A 87 11.96 -0.76 16.13
N GLU A 88 10.78 -0.20 15.91
CA GLU A 88 9.60 -0.35 16.77
C GLU A 88 8.32 -0.61 15.95
N ASN A 89 7.32 -1.18 16.62
CA ASN A 89 5.96 -1.24 16.10
C ASN A 89 5.32 0.16 16.11
N ALA A 90 4.67 0.52 14.99
CA ALA A 90 4.06 1.83 14.83
C ALA A 90 2.70 1.76 14.12
N ILE A 91 1.78 2.64 14.48
CA ILE A 91 0.58 2.93 13.67
C ILE A 91 0.92 4.06 12.71
N VAL A 92 0.72 3.87 11.41
CA VAL A 92 0.99 4.91 10.40
C VAL A 92 -0.34 5.54 9.97
N VAL A 93 -0.47 6.85 10.11
CA VAL A 93 -1.62 7.62 9.60
C VAL A 93 -1.18 8.36 8.34
N LEU A 94 -1.64 7.89 7.18
CA LEU A 94 -1.28 8.45 5.87
C LEU A 94 -2.49 9.16 5.25
N ASN A 95 -2.26 10.28 4.56
CA ASN A 95 -3.29 10.87 3.70
C ASN A 95 -3.57 9.96 2.49
N HIS A 96 -4.75 10.05 1.92
CA HIS A 96 -5.12 9.16 0.81
C HIS A 96 -5.52 9.96 -0.42
N ASN A 97 -4.56 10.30 -1.27
CA ASN A 97 -4.81 11.19 -2.41
C ASN A 97 -4.57 10.47 -3.74
N PHE A 98 -3.55 9.60 -3.82
CA PHE A 98 -3.08 9.09 -5.09
C PHE A 98 -3.33 7.59 -5.26
N GLU A 99 -3.29 7.15 -6.51
CA GLU A 99 -3.46 5.74 -6.83
C GLU A 99 -2.36 4.88 -6.21
N ILE A 100 -1.12 5.38 -6.28
CA ILE A 100 0.10 4.65 -5.91
C ILE A 100 0.56 4.90 -4.46
N ASP A 101 -0.27 5.51 -3.60
CA ASP A 101 0.06 5.79 -2.18
C ASP A 101 0.66 4.54 -1.49
N PHE A 102 0.05 3.38 -1.74
CA PHE A 102 0.45 2.11 -1.13
C PHE A 102 1.83 1.63 -1.62
N VAL A 103 2.16 1.84 -2.90
CA VAL A 103 3.47 1.43 -3.46
C VAL A 103 4.57 2.33 -2.91
N CYS A 104 4.30 3.63 -2.78
CA CYS A 104 5.20 4.55 -2.11
C CYS A 104 5.39 4.16 -0.64
N GLY A 105 4.31 3.89 0.08
CA GLY A 105 4.35 3.38 1.46
C GLY A 105 5.21 2.11 1.58
N TRP A 106 5.08 1.16 0.65
CA TRP A 106 5.94 -0.03 0.59
C TRP A 106 7.41 0.28 0.32
N SER A 107 7.73 1.25 -0.55
CA SER A 107 9.13 1.69 -0.73
C SER A 107 9.71 2.26 0.57
N PHE A 108 8.94 2.98 1.38
CA PHE A 108 9.38 3.40 2.71
C PHE A 108 9.53 2.21 3.66
N CYS A 109 8.58 1.27 3.69
CA CYS A 109 8.70 0.06 4.51
C CYS A 109 9.94 -0.77 4.15
N GLU A 110 10.29 -0.88 2.87
CA GLU A 110 11.52 -1.53 2.39
C GLU A 110 12.76 -0.89 3.02
N ARG A 111 12.83 0.43 2.95
CA ARG A 111 13.97 1.22 3.41
C ARG A 111 14.23 1.07 4.90
N PHE A 112 13.20 0.77 5.68
CA PHE A 112 13.27 0.53 7.12
C PHE A 112 13.16 -0.95 7.52
N GLY A 113 13.14 -1.88 6.55
CA GLY A 113 13.18 -3.33 6.82
C GLY A 113 11.87 -3.95 7.31
N VAL A 114 10.74 -3.27 7.16
CA VAL A 114 9.42 -3.73 7.65
C VAL A 114 8.44 -4.03 6.51
N LEU A 115 8.91 -4.14 5.26
CA LEU A 115 8.05 -4.41 4.10
C LEU A 115 7.25 -5.71 4.26
N GLY A 116 7.94 -6.82 4.58
CA GLY A 116 7.31 -8.14 4.72
C GLY A 116 6.40 -8.29 5.95
N SER A 117 6.52 -7.39 6.93
CA SER A 117 5.70 -7.36 8.14
C SER A 117 4.66 -6.23 8.12
N SER A 118 4.67 -5.36 7.11
CA SER A 118 3.75 -4.23 7.01
C SER A 118 2.28 -4.68 7.06
N LYS A 119 1.46 -3.94 7.81
CA LYS A 119 0.04 -4.20 8.05
C LYS A 119 -0.81 -3.03 7.58
N VAL A 120 -2.07 -3.29 7.30
CA VAL A 120 -3.01 -2.25 6.88
C VAL A 120 -4.44 -2.63 7.24
N LEU A 121 -5.28 -1.64 7.57
CA LEU A 121 -6.74 -1.84 7.63
C LEU A 121 -7.35 -1.64 6.25
N VAL A 122 -7.87 -2.70 5.64
CA VAL A 122 -8.33 -2.71 4.24
C VAL A 122 -9.75 -3.21 4.06
N LYS A 123 -10.34 -2.85 2.92
CA LYS A 123 -11.63 -3.37 2.46
C LYS A 123 -11.60 -4.89 2.32
N LYS A 124 -12.63 -5.58 2.81
CA LYS A 124 -12.78 -7.04 2.71
C LYS A 124 -12.74 -7.54 1.26
N GLU A 125 -13.21 -6.75 0.30
CA GLU A 125 -13.18 -7.10 -1.12
C GLU A 125 -11.76 -7.34 -1.64
N LEU A 126 -10.74 -6.75 -1.00
CA LEU A 126 -9.34 -6.95 -1.38
C LEU A 126 -8.79 -8.32 -0.96
N ALA A 127 -9.46 -9.03 -0.04
CA ALA A 127 -9.11 -10.42 0.30
C ALA A 127 -9.27 -11.38 -0.90
N TYR A 128 -10.08 -11.00 -1.90
CA TYR A 128 -10.36 -11.82 -3.09
C TYR A 128 -9.47 -11.44 -4.29
N VAL A 129 -8.51 -10.54 -4.10
CA VAL A 129 -7.54 -10.21 -5.15
C VAL A 129 -6.56 -11.38 -5.29
N PRO A 130 -6.42 -11.99 -6.47
CA PRO A 130 -5.44 -13.07 -6.68
C PRO A 130 -4.03 -12.61 -6.29
N VAL A 131 -3.22 -13.53 -5.79
CA VAL A 131 -1.89 -13.25 -5.20
C VAL A 131 -1.99 -12.44 -3.90
N ILE A 132 -2.37 -11.17 -3.98
CA ILE A 132 -2.35 -10.21 -2.86
C ILE A 132 -3.28 -10.62 -1.71
N GLY A 133 -4.49 -11.08 -2.00
CA GLY A 133 -5.48 -11.46 -0.99
C GLY A 133 -5.00 -12.61 -0.11
N LEU A 134 -4.37 -13.63 -0.72
CA LEU A 134 -3.81 -14.76 0.01
C LEU A 134 -2.54 -14.37 0.77
N MET A 135 -1.66 -13.57 0.15
CA MET A 135 -0.51 -12.98 0.83
C MET A 135 -0.94 -12.23 2.10
N TRP A 136 -1.99 -11.42 2.00
CA TRP A 136 -2.55 -10.65 3.12
C TRP A 136 -3.25 -11.51 4.17
N TYR A 137 -3.88 -12.61 3.76
CA TYR A 137 -4.44 -13.59 4.70
C TYR A 137 -3.34 -14.18 5.59
N PHE A 138 -2.24 -14.65 5.00
CA PHE A 138 -1.10 -15.22 5.75
C PHE A 138 -0.32 -14.19 6.58
N LEU A 139 -0.41 -12.91 6.21
CA LEU A 139 0.10 -11.80 7.01
C LEU A 139 -0.87 -11.34 8.12
N GLU A 140 -2.03 -11.99 8.30
CA GLU A 140 -3.04 -11.57 9.29
C GLU A 140 -3.46 -10.10 9.12
N ILE A 141 -3.54 -9.63 7.87
CA ILE A 141 -4.02 -8.27 7.54
C ILE A 141 -5.47 -8.10 8.01
N VAL A 142 -5.79 -6.89 8.47
CA VAL A 142 -7.12 -6.59 9.02
C VAL A 142 -8.08 -6.19 7.91
N PHE A 143 -9.03 -7.06 7.61
CA PHE A 143 -10.09 -6.82 6.64
C PHE A 143 -11.37 -6.30 7.30
N CYS A 144 -11.97 -5.24 6.74
CA CYS A 144 -13.23 -4.67 7.20
C CYS A 144 -14.25 -4.51 6.06
N LYS A 145 -15.54 -4.72 6.37
CA LYS A 145 -16.67 -4.49 5.47
C LYS A 145 -17.11 -3.02 5.44
N ARG A 146 -16.51 -2.17 6.29
CA ARG A 146 -16.84 -0.76 6.51
C ARG A 146 -18.24 -0.57 7.08
N LYS A 147 -18.68 -1.53 7.90
CA LYS A 147 -19.92 -1.49 8.66
C LYS A 147 -19.57 -1.81 10.10
N TRP A 148 -19.58 -0.78 10.94
CA TRP A 148 -19.10 -0.86 12.32
C TRP A 148 -19.69 -2.04 13.10
N GLU A 149 -21.01 -2.23 12.99
CA GLU A 149 -21.73 -3.31 13.67
C GLU A 149 -21.24 -4.71 13.28
N GLU A 150 -20.86 -4.91 12.02
CA GLU A 150 -20.37 -6.21 11.53
C GLU A 150 -18.86 -6.39 11.78
N ASP A 151 -18.10 -5.29 11.83
CA ASP A 151 -16.64 -5.29 11.85
C ASP A 151 -16.06 -5.28 13.27
N ARG A 152 -16.73 -4.66 14.25
CA ARG A 152 -16.15 -4.33 15.57
C ARG A 152 -15.47 -5.52 16.26
N ILE A 153 -16.08 -6.70 16.25
CA ILE A 153 -15.56 -7.90 16.93
C ILE A 153 -14.35 -8.44 16.17
N LYS A 154 -14.48 -8.59 14.85
CA LYS A 154 -13.42 -9.19 14.02
C LYS A 154 -12.19 -8.30 13.94
N VAL A 155 -12.39 -6.99 13.74
CA VAL A 155 -11.30 -6.01 13.73
C VAL A 155 -10.58 -6.00 15.08
N ARG A 156 -11.31 -6.00 16.20
CA ARG A 156 -10.73 -6.07 17.54
C ARG A 156 -9.87 -7.32 17.71
N GLN A 157 -10.41 -8.49 17.38
CA GLN A 157 -9.68 -9.76 17.49
C GLN A 157 -8.43 -9.78 16.61
N SER A 158 -8.54 -9.35 15.34
CA SER A 158 -7.38 -9.29 14.43
C SER A 158 -6.28 -8.36 14.96
N LEU A 159 -6.64 -7.19 15.51
CA LEU A 159 -5.67 -6.28 16.11
C LEU A 159 -5.00 -6.88 17.35
N GLN A 160 -5.77 -7.54 18.22
CA GLN A 160 -5.23 -8.22 19.40
C GLN A 160 -4.27 -9.35 19.02
N ASN A 161 -4.54 -10.07 17.93
CA ASN A 161 -3.63 -11.10 17.40
C ASN A 161 -2.29 -10.53 16.91
N LEU A 162 -2.15 -9.22 16.68
CA LEU A 162 -0.89 -8.61 16.28
C LEU A 162 0.01 -8.23 17.47
N ARG A 163 -0.50 -8.31 18.72
CA ARG A 163 0.26 -7.91 19.91
C ARG A 163 1.46 -8.81 20.19
N ASP A 164 1.39 -10.07 19.76
CA ASP A 164 2.45 -11.09 19.87
C ASP A 164 3.14 -11.35 18.52
N TYR A 165 3.09 -10.41 17.57
CA TYR A 165 3.71 -10.61 16.25
C TYR A 165 5.25 -10.59 16.37
N PRO A 166 5.98 -11.51 15.73
CA PRO A 166 7.39 -11.74 16.02
C PRO A 166 8.34 -10.75 15.33
N GLU A 167 7.83 -9.92 14.42
CA GLU A 167 8.59 -8.95 13.64
C GLU A 167 8.03 -7.55 13.91
N ASN A 168 8.89 -6.53 13.93
CA ASN A 168 8.42 -5.15 13.96
C ASN A 168 7.53 -4.87 12.75
N PHE A 169 6.38 -4.24 12.97
CA PHE A 169 5.43 -3.94 11.92
C PHE A 169 4.92 -2.50 11.97
N TRP A 170 4.58 -1.99 10.79
CA TRP A 170 3.87 -0.72 10.65
C TRP A 170 2.44 -0.98 10.25
N PHE A 171 1.49 -0.50 11.04
CA PHE A 171 0.06 -0.65 10.82
C PHE A 171 -0.54 0.59 10.16
N LEU A 172 -0.75 0.52 8.86
CA LEU A 172 -1.24 1.63 8.05
C LEU A 172 -2.76 1.85 8.20
N LEU A 173 -3.12 3.11 8.44
CA LEU A 173 -4.47 3.64 8.44
C LEU A 173 -4.58 4.81 7.46
N PHE A 174 -5.60 4.75 6.61
CA PHE A 174 -6.09 5.91 5.88
C PHE A 174 -7.37 6.41 6.56
N CYS A 175 -7.23 7.31 7.53
CA CYS A 175 -8.37 7.76 8.35
C CYS A 175 -9.42 8.52 7.52
N GLU A 176 -9.07 9.09 6.37
CA GLU A 176 -10.03 9.66 5.40
C GLU A 176 -11.03 8.60 4.87
N GLY A 177 -10.63 7.32 4.87
CA GLY A 177 -11.45 6.17 4.50
C GLY A 177 -11.70 5.99 3.00
N THR A 178 -11.28 6.95 2.19
CA THR A 178 -11.41 6.98 0.72
C THR A 178 -10.34 7.89 0.15
N ARG A 179 -10.10 7.80 -1.16
CA ARG A 179 -9.21 8.77 -1.82
C ARG A 179 -9.88 10.12 -1.99
N PHE A 180 -9.13 11.18 -1.77
CA PHE A 180 -9.52 12.56 -2.00
C PHE A 180 -9.99 12.77 -3.46
N THR A 181 -11.13 13.42 -3.60
CA THR A 181 -11.58 14.03 -4.86
C THR A 181 -12.31 15.33 -4.52
N PRO A 182 -12.34 16.34 -5.43
CA PRO A 182 -13.06 17.58 -5.16
C PRO A 182 -14.51 17.36 -4.72
N GLU A 183 -15.21 16.41 -5.35
CA GLU A 183 -16.59 16.10 -4.98
C GLU A 183 -16.73 15.52 -3.56
N LYS A 184 -15.86 14.58 -3.17
CA LYS A 184 -15.89 14.00 -1.83
C LYS A 184 -15.47 15.02 -0.77
N HIS A 185 -14.58 15.94 -1.14
CA HIS A 185 -14.15 17.03 -0.29
C HIS A 185 -15.31 17.98 0.01
N ARG A 186 -16.04 18.42 -1.01
CA ARG A 186 -17.28 19.21 -0.85
C ARG A 186 -18.25 18.55 0.13
N ILE A 187 -18.58 17.28 -0.09
CA ILE A 187 -19.44 16.49 0.81
C ILE A 187 -18.85 16.40 2.23
N SER A 188 -17.53 16.25 2.35
CA SER A 188 -16.87 16.21 3.65
C SER A 188 -16.93 17.53 4.40
N MET A 189 -16.90 18.67 3.70
CA MET A 189 -17.02 19.99 4.32
C MET A 189 -18.46 20.27 4.76
N GLU A 190 -19.48 19.84 4.01
CA GLU A 190 -20.88 19.89 4.48
C GLU A 190 -21.09 19.07 5.77
N VAL A 191 -20.41 17.93 5.91
CA VAL A 191 -20.42 17.16 7.16
C VAL A 191 -19.67 17.90 8.27
N ALA A 192 -18.65 18.69 7.95
CA ALA A 192 -17.96 19.53 8.92
C ALA A 192 -18.90 20.59 9.48
N ASP A 193 -19.63 21.30 8.61
CA ASP A 193 -20.63 22.30 8.99
C ASP A 193 -21.69 21.71 9.92
N LYS A 194 -22.29 20.58 9.53
CA LYS A 194 -23.33 19.90 10.33
C LYS A 194 -22.85 19.46 11.71
N LYS A 195 -21.55 19.23 11.88
CA LYS A 195 -20.94 18.78 13.14
C LYS A 195 -20.22 19.89 13.91
N GLY A 196 -20.23 21.13 13.39
CA GLY A 196 -19.46 22.24 13.97
C GLY A 196 -17.94 21.98 13.99
N LEU A 197 -17.42 21.22 13.02
CA LEU A 197 -16.00 20.94 12.89
C LEU A 197 -15.32 21.95 11.95
N PRO A 198 -14.05 22.30 12.19
CA PRO A 198 -13.29 23.15 11.28
C PRO A 198 -13.19 22.57 9.86
N HIS A 199 -13.21 23.45 8.87
CA HIS A 199 -13.00 23.08 7.47
C HIS A 199 -11.52 22.75 7.23
N LEU A 200 -11.30 21.70 6.44
CA LEU A 200 -9.97 21.31 5.94
C LEU A 200 -9.91 21.64 4.45
N LYS A 201 -8.79 22.15 3.94
CA LYS A 201 -8.65 22.53 2.53
C LYS A 201 -8.18 21.39 1.64
N HIS A 202 -7.31 20.53 2.15
CA HIS A 202 -6.53 19.55 1.39
C HIS A 202 -6.79 18.10 1.81
N HIS A 203 -7.56 17.90 2.88
CA HIS A 203 -7.93 16.58 3.39
C HIS A 203 -9.43 16.41 3.57
N LEU A 204 -9.88 15.15 3.54
CA LEU A 204 -11.22 14.80 4.03
C LEU A 204 -11.22 14.72 5.56
N LEU A 205 -12.40 14.88 6.17
CA LEU A 205 -12.56 14.67 7.61
C LEU A 205 -12.19 13.22 7.98
N PRO A 206 -11.37 13.01 9.02
CA PRO A 206 -10.99 11.67 9.42
C PRO A 206 -12.15 10.91 10.07
N ARG A 207 -12.21 9.61 9.78
CA ARG A 207 -13.06 8.64 10.47
C ARG A 207 -12.36 8.18 11.74
N THR A 208 -12.87 8.63 12.88
CA THR A 208 -12.21 8.49 14.19
C THR A 208 -12.32 7.09 14.79
N LYS A 209 -13.46 6.41 14.63
CA LYS A 209 -13.72 5.10 15.26
C LYS A 209 -12.65 4.04 14.96
N GLY A 210 -12.27 3.89 13.68
CA GLY A 210 -11.27 2.89 13.27
C GLY A 210 -9.89 3.18 13.86
N PHE A 211 -9.52 4.45 13.95
CA PHE A 211 -8.27 4.88 14.58
C PHE A 211 -8.28 4.59 16.08
N TRP A 212 -9.33 5.01 16.80
CA TRP A 212 -9.46 4.76 18.24
C TRP A 212 -9.38 3.26 18.57
N VAL A 213 -10.14 2.41 17.87
CA VAL A 213 -10.09 0.95 18.07
C VAL A 213 -8.70 0.38 17.85
N THR A 214 -7.99 0.88 16.83
CA THR A 214 -6.62 0.46 16.53
C THR A 214 -5.67 0.84 17.66
N VAL A 215 -5.69 2.10 18.10
CA VAL A 215 -4.89 2.60 19.23
C VAL A 215 -5.17 1.77 20.48
N GLN A 216 -6.44 1.56 20.83
CA GLN A 216 -6.81 0.82 22.03
C GLN A 216 -6.33 -0.63 22.04
N ASN A 217 -6.41 -1.34 20.91
CA ASN A 217 -6.05 -2.76 20.86
C ASN A 217 -4.55 -3.00 20.65
N LEU A 218 -3.80 -2.01 20.16
CA LEU A 218 -2.36 -2.10 19.98
C LEU A 218 -1.57 -1.39 21.09
N ARG A 219 -2.24 -0.72 22.04
CA ARG A 219 -1.61 -0.11 23.21
C ARG A 219 -0.82 -1.14 24.00
N GLY A 220 0.41 -0.77 24.37
CA GLY A 220 1.38 -1.66 25.02
C GLY A 220 2.18 -2.56 24.07
N SER A 221 1.81 -2.66 22.79
CA SER A 221 2.56 -3.40 21.76
C SER A 221 3.15 -2.49 20.67
N VAL A 222 2.52 -1.33 20.44
CA VAL A 222 2.98 -0.25 19.55
C VAL A 222 3.55 0.89 20.39
N ALA A 223 4.68 1.46 19.95
CA ALA A 223 5.35 2.55 20.66
C ALA A 223 4.90 3.94 20.21
N ALA A 224 4.45 4.10 18.96
CA ALA A 224 4.14 5.41 18.40
C ALA A 224 3.10 5.40 17.28
N VAL A 225 2.52 6.57 17.04
CA VAL A 225 1.88 6.93 15.78
C VAL A 225 2.87 7.69 14.91
N TYR A 226 3.06 7.24 13.68
CA TYR A 226 3.75 7.96 12.62
C TYR A 226 2.71 8.71 11.80
N ASP A 227 2.63 10.02 12.01
CA ASP A 227 1.81 10.91 11.20
C ASP A 227 2.57 11.26 9.92
N ALA A 228 2.05 10.79 8.78
CA ALA A 228 2.77 10.78 7.51
C ALA A 228 1.96 11.48 6.41
N THR A 229 2.54 12.44 5.70
CA THR A 229 1.90 13.13 4.57
C THR A 229 2.70 12.93 3.29
N LEU A 230 2.08 12.30 2.29
CA LEU A 230 2.66 12.04 0.98
C LEU A 230 2.11 13.04 -0.04
N ASN A 231 3.01 13.62 -0.82
CA ASN A 231 2.66 14.41 -2.00
C ASN A 231 3.66 14.19 -3.13
N PHE A 232 3.27 14.60 -4.34
CA PHE A 232 4.09 14.53 -5.53
C PHE A 232 4.42 15.93 -6.03
N ARG A 233 5.67 16.13 -6.44
CA ARG A 233 6.12 17.42 -6.98
C ARG A 233 5.39 17.74 -8.29
N ASN A 234 5.38 19.03 -8.63
CA ASN A 234 4.82 19.55 -9.88
C ASN A 234 3.32 19.22 -10.07
N ASN A 235 2.59 19.00 -8.98
CA ASN A 235 1.18 18.63 -8.98
C ASN A 235 0.87 17.41 -9.87
N GLU A 236 1.81 16.46 -9.97
CA GLU A 236 1.61 15.24 -10.73
C GLU A 236 0.60 14.33 -10.03
N THR A 237 -0.30 13.73 -10.82
CA THR A 237 -1.18 12.66 -10.36
C THR A 237 -0.62 11.32 -10.81
N PRO A 238 0.16 10.62 -9.99
CA PRO A 238 0.77 9.36 -10.37
C PRO A 238 -0.26 8.23 -10.45
N THR A 239 -0.05 7.36 -11.43
CA THR A 239 -0.94 6.21 -11.70
C THR A 239 -0.12 4.94 -11.77
N LEU A 240 -0.77 3.80 -11.50
CA LEU A 240 -0.11 2.50 -11.60
C LEU A 240 0.33 2.21 -13.05
N LEU A 241 -0.50 2.61 -14.02
CA LEU A 241 -0.15 2.53 -15.45
C LEU A 241 1.08 3.38 -15.80
N GLY A 242 1.21 4.56 -15.19
CA GLY A 242 2.39 5.40 -15.33
C GLY A 242 3.65 4.66 -14.89
N LEU A 243 3.61 4.01 -13.71
CA LEU A 243 4.73 3.19 -13.23
C LEU A 243 5.06 2.03 -14.17
N LEU A 244 4.05 1.30 -14.66
CA LEU A 244 4.24 0.20 -15.62
C LEU A 244 4.90 0.66 -16.93
N ARG A 245 4.57 1.87 -17.40
CA ARG A 245 5.20 2.50 -18.57
C ARG A 245 6.57 3.13 -18.27
N GLY A 246 7.06 3.01 -17.05
CA GLY A 246 8.34 3.57 -16.63
C GLY A 246 8.33 5.08 -16.39
N LYS A 247 7.15 5.71 -16.22
CA LYS A 247 7.06 7.14 -15.90
C LYS A 247 7.63 7.38 -14.51
N LYS A 248 8.68 8.19 -14.46
CA LYS A 248 9.32 8.64 -13.22
C LYS A 248 8.49 9.69 -12.52
N TYR A 249 8.36 9.56 -11.20
CA TYR A 249 7.74 10.55 -10.32
C TYR A 249 8.71 11.01 -9.23
N HIS A 250 8.33 12.06 -8.50
CA HIS A 250 9.05 12.56 -7.33
C HIS A 250 8.07 12.65 -6.15
N ALA A 251 8.11 11.63 -5.30
CA ALA A 251 7.33 11.52 -4.08
C ALA A 251 8.10 12.19 -2.93
N ASP A 252 7.46 13.11 -2.24
CA ASP A 252 7.95 13.71 -1.01
C ASP A 252 7.04 13.24 0.13
N LEU A 253 7.62 12.60 1.14
CA LEU A 253 6.92 12.11 2.32
C LEU A 253 7.43 12.89 3.53
N TYR A 254 6.53 13.52 4.26
CA TYR A 254 6.79 14.05 5.60
C TYR A 254 6.36 13.04 6.64
N VAL A 255 7.19 12.77 7.64
CA VAL A 255 6.86 11.89 8.77
C VAL A 255 7.28 12.54 10.07
N ARG A 256 6.34 12.60 11.02
CA ARG A 256 6.63 12.91 12.43
C ARG A 256 6.19 11.78 13.33
N ARG A 257 6.98 11.52 14.37
CA ARG A 257 6.71 10.50 15.38
C ARG A 257 5.98 11.12 16.56
N ILE A 258 4.89 10.49 16.98
CA ILE A 258 4.08 10.88 18.14
C ILE A 258 4.03 9.68 19.09
N PRO A 259 4.56 9.77 20.32
CA PRO A 259 4.48 8.70 21.31
C PRO A 259 3.03 8.26 21.56
N LEU A 260 2.77 6.95 21.61
CA LEU A 260 1.40 6.43 21.75
C LEU A 260 0.77 6.83 23.10
N GLU A 261 1.61 7.03 24.11
CA GLU A 261 1.24 7.47 25.46
C GLU A 261 0.62 8.87 25.46
N SER A 262 0.94 9.70 24.46
CA SER A 262 0.35 11.05 24.32
C SER A 262 -1.06 11.06 23.72
N ILE A 263 -1.55 9.90 23.25
CA ILE A 263 -2.85 9.78 22.59
C ILE A 263 -3.91 9.41 23.63
N PRO A 264 -5.01 10.18 23.75
CA PRO A 264 -6.06 9.93 24.74
C PRO A 264 -6.70 8.55 24.62
N GLU A 265 -7.13 7.99 25.75
CA GLU A 265 -7.77 6.67 25.79
C GLU A 265 -9.27 6.71 25.48
N GLY A 266 -9.98 7.73 25.96
CA GLY A 266 -11.41 7.88 25.73
C GLY A 266 -11.74 8.12 24.24
N GLU A 267 -12.88 7.59 23.79
CA GLU A 267 -13.28 7.65 22.38
C GLU A 267 -13.45 9.09 21.89
N ALA A 268 -14.08 9.94 22.71
CA ALA A 268 -14.35 11.34 22.35
C ALA A 268 -13.06 12.18 22.30
N GLU A 269 -12.18 12.02 23.27
CA GLU A 269 -10.90 12.72 23.36
C GLU A 269 -9.96 12.27 22.25
N CYS A 270 -9.92 10.96 21.95
CA CYS A 270 -9.15 10.42 20.83
C CYS A 270 -9.69 10.92 19.48
N ALA A 271 -11.01 11.06 19.35
CA ALA A 271 -11.64 11.63 18.15
C ALA A 271 -11.26 13.10 17.96
N ALA A 272 -11.35 13.91 19.03
CA ALA A 272 -10.93 15.31 19.01
C ALA A 272 -9.44 15.46 18.69
N TRP A 273 -8.59 14.60 19.27
CA TRP A 273 -7.16 14.53 18.98
C TRP A 273 -6.90 14.25 17.50
N LEU A 274 -7.60 13.28 16.90
CA LEU A 274 -7.42 12.97 15.47
C LEU A 274 -7.90 14.09 14.55
N HIS A 275 -8.99 14.78 14.92
CA HIS A 275 -9.43 15.97 14.20
C HIS A 275 -8.37 17.09 14.24
N LYS A 276 -7.75 17.32 15.41
CA LYS A 276 -6.64 18.27 15.54
C LYS A 276 -5.43 17.85 14.72
N LEU A 277 -5.06 16.56 14.75
CA LEU A 277 -3.98 16.01 13.94
C LEU A 277 -4.18 16.35 12.45
N TYR A 278 -5.40 16.15 11.93
CA TYR A 278 -5.74 16.45 10.54
C TYR A 278 -5.73 17.94 10.20
N GLN A 279 -6.07 18.83 11.16
CA GLN A 279 -5.93 20.28 10.96
C GLN A 279 -4.45 20.68 10.80
N GLU A 280 -3.56 20.14 11.63
CA GLU A 280 -2.12 20.37 11.51
C GLU A 280 -1.58 19.81 10.18
N LYS A 281 -2.06 18.62 9.79
CA LYS A 281 -1.73 17.95 8.52
C LYS A 281 -2.12 18.77 7.31
N ASP A 282 -3.31 19.39 7.36
CA ASP A 282 -3.82 20.31 6.35
C ASP A 282 -2.92 21.55 6.20
N GLY A 283 -2.44 22.09 7.33
CA GLY A 283 -1.47 23.18 7.34
C GLY A 283 -0.13 22.80 6.69
N PHE A 284 0.40 21.60 6.94
CA PHE A 284 1.61 21.13 6.26
C PHE A 284 1.42 20.97 4.76
N GLN A 285 0.23 20.55 4.33
CA GLN A 285 -0.10 20.39 2.92
C GLN A 285 -0.22 21.76 2.22
N GLU A 286 -0.84 22.75 2.87
CA GLU A 286 -0.87 24.14 2.40
C GLU A 286 0.55 24.70 2.26
N GLN A 287 1.39 24.54 3.27
CA GLN A 287 2.79 24.99 3.22
C GLN A 287 3.56 24.32 2.06
N TYR A 288 3.35 23.02 1.85
CA TYR A 288 4.00 22.30 0.74
C TYR A 288 3.54 22.84 -0.61
N ILE A 289 2.25 23.16 -0.79
CA ILE A 289 1.74 23.74 -2.04
C ILE A 289 2.39 25.10 -2.31
N GLN A 290 2.56 25.92 -1.27
CA GLN A 290 3.14 27.26 -1.40
C GLN A 290 4.66 27.24 -1.63
N THR A 291 5.39 26.32 -0.98
CA THR A 291 6.87 26.34 -0.94
C THR A 291 7.52 25.22 -1.75
N GLY A 292 6.76 24.20 -2.15
CA GLY A 292 7.25 22.99 -2.80
C GLY A 292 8.01 22.04 -1.87
N ARG A 293 7.98 22.26 -0.55
CA ARG A 293 8.70 21.43 0.45
C ARG A 293 7.90 21.30 1.74
N TYR A 294 8.09 20.18 2.43
CA TYR A 294 7.56 19.98 3.78
C TYR A 294 8.48 20.59 4.84
N PRO A 295 7.97 20.84 6.06
CA PRO A 295 8.81 21.24 7.17
C PRO A 295 9.83 20.14 7.53
N GLY A 296 10.98 20.57 8.04
CA GLY A 296 12.05 19.67 8.50
C GLY A 296 13.12 19.37 7.46
N PRO A 297 14.27 18.83 7.90
CA PRO A 297 15.37 18.48 7.01
C PRO A 297 15.03 17.26 6.16
N ILE A 298 15.64 17.21 4.97
CA ILE A 298 15.59 16.02 4.12
C ILE A 298 16.55 14.98 4.67
N VAL A 299 16.06 13.79 4.95
CA VAL A 299 16.89 12.63 5.27
C VAL A 299 17.00 11.76 4.04
N ASN A 300 18.22 11.58 3.55
CA ASN A 300 18.48 10.77 2.38
C ASN A 300 18.38 9.30 2.74
N ILE A 301 17.36 8.61 2.23
CA ILE A 301 17.26 7.17 2.36
C ILE A 301 17.73 6.52 1.07
N GLN A 302 18.65 5.57 1.19
CA GLN A 302 19.18 4.86 0.04
C GLN A 302 18.21 3.77 -0.43
N ARG A 303 18.19 3.53 -1.74
CA ARG A 303 17.48 2.38 -2.31
C ARG A 303 18.22 1.12 -1.89
N ARG A 304 17.49 0.13 -1.38
CA ARG A 304 18.06 -1.19 -1.11
C ARG A 304 18.06 -2.01 -2.41
N PRO A 305 19.12 -2.75 -2.72
CA PRO A 305 19.19 -3.56 -3.94
C PRO A 305 18.34 -4.83 -3.87
N GLY A 306 17.95 -5.28 -2.66
CA GLY A 306 17.18 -6.52 -2.43
C GLY A 306 15.96 -6.69 -3.33
N PRO A 307 15.05 -5.70 -3.42
CA PRO A 307 13.90 -5.76 -4.32
C PRO A 307 14.26 -5.98 -5.79
N LEU A 308 15.30 -5.31 -6.29
CA LEU A 308 15.76 -5.50 -7.68
C LEU A 308 16.29 -6.91 -7.88
N LEU A 309 17.13 -7.41 -6.97
CA LEU A 309 17.72 -8.75 -7.07
C LEU A 309 16.64 -9.83 -7.09
N ILE A 310 15.69 -9.78 -6.16
CA ILE A 310 14.57 -10.73 -6.10
C ILE A 310 13.73 -10.64 -7.38
N TRP A 311 13.47 -9.41 -7.86
CA TRP A 311 12.73 -9.24 -9.09
C TRP A 311 13.45 -9.89 -10.27
N LEU A 312 14.74 -9.63 -10.46
CA LEU A 312 15.54 -10.26 -11.51
C LEU A 312 15.58 -11.80 -11.39
N CYS A 313 15.66 -12.34 -10.16
CA CYS A 313 15.55 -13.77 -9.92
C CYS A 313 14.20 -14.34 -10.39
N TRP A 314 13.09 -13.67 -10.09
CA TRP A 314 11.77 -14.08 -10.58
C TRP A 314 11.63 -13.96 -12.09
N TRP A 315 12.20 -12.92 -12.69
CA TRP A 315 12.26 -12.80 -14.15
C TRP A 315 12.98 -14.01 -14.76
N ALA A 316 14.15 -14.37 -14.24
CA ALA A 316 14.88 -15.54 -14.72
C ALA A 316 14.09 -16.85 -14.53
N LEU A 317 13.54 -17.07 -13.34
CA LEU A 317 12.86 -18.32 -12.98
C LEU A 317 11.53 -18.51 -13.74
N VAL A 318 10.76 -17.45 -13.92
CA VAL A 318 9.41 -17.52 -14.51
C VAL A 318 9.45 -17.39 -16.03
N LEU A 319 10.38 -16.59 -16.59
CA LEU A 319 10.46 -16.43 -18.05
C LEU A 319 11.28 -17.51 -18.74
N TYR A 320 12.20 -18.20 -18.05
CA TYR A 320 12.96 -19.28 -18.68
C TYR A 320 12.07 -20.41 -19.20
N PRO A 321 11.13 -20.99 -18.41
CA PRO A 321 10.20 -21.99 -18.92
C PRO A 321 9.32 -21.47 -20.06
N LEU A 322 8.87 -20.20 -19.97
CA LEU A 322 8.11 -19.56 -21.04
C LEU A 322 8.93 -19.50 -22.34
N GLY A 323 10.21 -19.14 -22.25
CA GLY A 323 11.13 -19.11 -23.38
C GLY A 323 11.32 -20.49 -24.00
N VAL A 324 11.52 -21.53 -23.19
CA VAL A 324 11.64 -22.92 -23.66
C VAL A 324 10.38 -23.38 -24.39
N VAL A 325 9.20 -23.09 -23.82
CA VAL A 325 7.91 -23.40 -24.46
C VAL A 325 7.79 -22.66 -25.80
N LEU A 326 8.09 -21.36 -25.85
CA LEU A 326 8.03 -20.59 -27.09
C LEU A 326 8.98 -21.14 -28.16
N VAL A 327 10.22 -21.50 -27.80
CA VAL A 327 11.19 -22.11 -28.73
C VAL A 327 10.71 -23.48 -29.20
N SER A 328 10.21 -24.32 -28.30
CA SER A 328 9.66 -25.63 -28.66
C SER A 328 8.48 -25.51 -29.62
N MET A 329 7.62 -24.51 -29.41
CA MET A 329 6.48 -24.26 -30.28
C MET A 329 6.92 -23.77 -31.66
N LEU A 330 7.90 -22.86 -31.73
CA LEU A 330 8.51 -22.43 -33.00
C LEU A 330 9.11 -23.62 -33.76
N ASN A 331 9.82 -24.51 -33.06
CA ASN A 331 10.41 -25.71 -33.66
C ASN A 331 9.37 -26.74 -34.12
N SER A 332 8.20 -26.82 -33.48
CA SER A 332 7.12 -27.71 -33.90
C SER A 332 6.41 -27.28 -35.19
N GLY A 333 6.68 -26.08 -35.71
CA GLY A 333 6.13 -25.56 -36.96
C GLY A 333 4.61 -25.28 -36.95
N SER A 334 3.94 -25.45 -35.81
CA SER A 334 2.50 -25.23 -35.68
C SER A 334 2.20 -23.76 -35.37
N THR A 335 2.05 -22.94 -36.42
CA THR A 335 1.68 -21.52 -36.32
C THR A 335 0.40 -21.29 -35.50
N VAL A 336 -0.55 -22.23 -35.57
CA VAL A 336 -1.83 -22.15 -34.85
C VAL A 336 -1.63 -22.24 -33.34
N THR A 337 -0.81 -23.18 -32.86
CA THR A 337 -0.56 -23.31 -31.42
C THR A 337 0.21 -22.11 -30.89
N ILE A 338 1.24 -21.63 -31.61
CA ILE A 338 2.00 -20.43 -31.24
C ILE A 338 1.08 -19.22 -31.07
N LEU A 339 0.23 -18.95 -32.06
CA LEU A 339 -0.70 -17.83 -32.02
C LEU A 339 -1.72 -17.98 -30.89
N ALA A 340 -2.24 -19.19 -30.67
CA ALA A 340 -3.18 -19.46 -29.59
C ALA A 340 -2.57 -19.23 -28.20
N SER A 341 -1.36 -19.76 -27.94
CA SER A 341 -0.70 -19.59 -26.63
C SER A 341 -0.30 -18.14 -26.36
N VAL A 342 0.25 -17.44 -27.35
CA VAL A 342 0.58 -16.00 -27.21
C VAL A 342 -0.69 -15.19 -26.97
N ALA A 343 -1.78 -15.47 -27.70
CA ALA A 343 -3.06 -14.81 -27.51
C ALA A 343 -3.62 -15.05 -26.11
N ILE A 344 -3.62 -16.30 -25.62
CA ILE A 344 -4.13 -16.66 -24.29
C ILE A 344 -3.30 -15.99 -23.19
N CYS A 345 -1.97 -16.08 -23.23
CA CYS A 345 -1.11 -15.47 -22.21
C CYS A 345 -1.22 -13.95 -22.20
N SER A 346 -1.28 -13.33 -23.38
CA SER A 346 -1.44 -11.88 -23.51
C SER A 346 -2.82 -11.43 -23.04
N ALA A 347 -3.88 -12.14 -23.41
CA ALA A 347 -5.24 -11.85 -22.98
C ALA A 347 -5.37 -12.00 -21.46
N ALA A 348 -4.86 -13.09 -20.86
CA ALA A 348 -4.88 -13.30 -19.42
C ALA A 348 -4.13 -12.18 -18.67
N SER A 349 -2.93 -11.82 -19.13
CA SER A 349 -2.13 -10.75 -18.53
C SER A 349 -2.82 -9.39 -18.67
N TYR A 350 -3.37 -9.09 -19.85
CA TYR A 350 -4.09 -7.84 -20.11
C TYR A 350 -5.36 -7.71 -19.27
N LEU A 351 -6.20 -8.75 -19.23
CA LEU A 351 -7.41 -8.78 -18.44
C LEU A 351 -7.10 -8.63 -16.95
N PHE A 352 -6.07 -9.32 -16.46
CA PHE A 352 -5.60 -9.18 -15.09
C PHE A 352 -5.19 -7.75 -14.76
N PHE A 353 -4.36 -7.11 -15.60
CA PHE A 353 -3.94 -5.73 -15.36
C PHE A 353 -5.08 -4.73 -15.43
N ARG A 354 -5.94 -4.83 -16.45
CA ARG A 354 -7.13 -3.97 -16.55
C ARG A 354 -8.01 -4.10 -15.32
N TRP A 355 -8.16 -5.31 -14.80
CA TRP A 355 -8.93 -5.56 -13.59
C TRP A 355 -8.24 -5.00 -12.34
N MET A 356 -6.93 -5.24 -12.17
CA MET A 356 -6.11 -4.71 -11.07
C MET A 356 -6.10 -3.18 -11.03
N ILE A 357 -5.80 -2.53 -12.17
CA ILE A 357 -5.85 -1.06 -12.31
C ILE A 357 -7.25 -0.56 -11.96
N GLY A 358 -8.29 -1.26 -12.43
CA GLY A 358 -9.66 -0.94 -12.06
C GLY A 358 -9.93 -0.99 -10.55
N LYS A 359 -9.24 -1.84 -9.77
CA LYS A 359 -9.34 -1.87 -8.30
C LYS A 359 -8.58 -0.72 -7.63
N THR A 360 -7.56 -0.19 -8.30
CA THR A 360 -6.75 0.93 -7.82
C THR A 360 -7.25 2.29 -8.31
N GLU A 361 -8.15 2.37 -9.29
CA GLU A 361 -8.73 3.63 -9.78
C GLU A 361 -9.50 4.42 -8.70
N ILE A 362 -9.37 5.74 -8.73
CA ILE A 362 -10.08 6.65 -7.81
C ILE A 362 -11.59 6.62 -8.02
N SER A 363 -12.04 6.49 -9.28
CA SER A 363 -13.47 6.42 -9.67
C SER A 363 -14.21 5.24 -9.06
N LYS A 364 -13.51 4.12 -8.81
CA LYS A 364 -14.06 2.93 -8.14
C LYS A 364 -13.81 2.91 -6.63
N SER A 365 -13.21 3.97 -6.08
CA SER A 365 -13.09 4.16 -4.64
C SER A 365 -14.47 4.38 -4.01
N SER A 366 -14.60 4.17 -2.70
CA SER A 366 -15.92 4.25 -2.05
C SER A 366 -16.52 5.65 -2.19
N GLY A 367 -17.82 5.69 -2.52
CA GLY A 367 -18.61 6.90 -2.38
C GLY A 367 -18.60 7.37 -0.92
N TYR A 368 -18.07 8.56 -0.69
CA TYR A 368 -18.08 9.21 0.61
C TYR A 368 -19.34 10.06 0.68
N GLY A 369 -20.26 9.78 1.59
CA GLY A 369 -21.56 10.46 1.70
C GLY A 369 -22.58 10.17 0.57
N ILE A 370 -22.14 9.71 -0.61
CA ILE A 370 -22.99 9.49 -1.80
C ILE A 370 -24.10 8.42 -1.59
N LYS A 371 -23.98 7.52 -0.60
CA LYS A 371 -25.00 6.48 -0.35
C LYS A 371 -26.19 6.95 0.50
N GLY A 372 -26.22 8.22 0.92
CA GLY A 372 -27.29 8.77 1.76
C GLY A 372 -28.56 9.21 1.03
N GLU A 373 -28.53 9.40 -0.29
CA GLU A 373 -29.64 10.02 -1.03
C GLU A 373 -30.55 9.05 -1.79
N LYS A 374 -30.36 7.73 -1.67
CA LYS A 374 -31.20 6.75 -2.41
C LYS A 374 -32.31 6.08 -1.60
N ASN A 375 -32.46 6.39 -0.32
CA ASN A 375 -33.55 5.89 0.52
C ASN A 375 -34.17 7.02 1.36
N SER A 376 -34.75 8.02 0.70
CA SER A 376 -35.76 8.90 1.29
C SER A 376 -37.05 8.75 0.51
#